data_AF-A0A819K315-F1
#
_entry.id   AF-A0A819K315-F1
#
_cell.length_a   1.000
_cell.length_b   1.000
_cell.length_c   1.000
_cell.angle_alpha   90.00
_cell.angle_beta   90.00
_cell.angle_gamma   90.00
#
_symmetry.space_group_name_H-M   'P 1'
#
loop_
_entity.id
_entity.type
_entity.pdbx_description
1 polymer ?
#
loop_
_entity_poly.entity_id
_entity_poly.type
_entity_poly.pdbx_seq_one_letter_code
_entity_poly.pdbx_strand_id
1 'polypeptide(L)'
;MQKPHRHNAVALDLVTYAPKGKCYTLIGDELNEDGSIRSPTRLDWESGGSFTTPLGMWHSHHNESEDEDAWILPVQDAGLALHQGLYDIRFAEEEWKHVKDEHAIKGIIY
;
A
#
# COMPACT_ATOMS: atom_id res chain seq x y z
N MET A 1 3.87 9.73 -6.45
CA MET A 1 3.72 8.27 -6.29
C MET A 1 3.47 7.96 -4.82
N GLN A 2 2.44 7.17 -4.51
CA GLN A 2 2.14 6.77 -3.14
C GLN A 2 3.07 5.62 -2.73
N LYS A 3 3.73 5.74 -1.57
CA LYS A 3 4.63 4.69 -1.07
C LYS A 3 3.85 3.54 -0.41
N PRO A 4 4.46 2.35 -0.29
CA PRO A 4 3.80 1.19 0.31
C PRO A 4 3.36 1.43 1.76
N HIS A 5 2.16 0.93 2.05
CA HIS A 5 1.57 0.95 3.38
C HIS A 5 0.69 -0.30 3.57
N ARG A 6 0.38 -0.63 4.82
CA ARG A 6 -0.56 -1.70 5.17
C ARG A 6 -1.47 -1.22 6.29
N HIS A 7 -2.65 -1.79 6.37
CA HIS A 7 -3.57 -1.54 7.48
C HIS A 7 -4.44 -2.76 7.77
N ASN A 8 -5.00 -2.78 8.98
CA ASN A 8 -5.93 -3.82 9.42
C ASN A 8 -7.39 -3.56 9.01
N ALA A 9 -7.57 -2.96 7.85
CA ALA A 9 -8.85 -2.82 7.15
C ALA A 9 -8.75 -3.43 5.75
N VAL A 10 -9.82 -4.06 5.28
CA VAL A 10 -9.93 -4.49 3.88
C VAL A 10 -10.54 -3.35 3.06
N ALA A 11 -10.06 -3.12 1.84
CA ALA A 11 -10.73 -2.21 0.91
C ALA A 11 -11.18 -2.94 -0.36
N LEU A 12 -12.38 -2.59 -0.82
CA LEU A 12 -12.82 -2.76 -2.20
C LEU A 12 -12.65 -1.43 -2.91
N ASP A 13 -11.73 -1.37 -3.85
CA ASP A 13 -11.40 -0.18 -4.62
C ASP A 13 -12.12 -0.21 -5.96
N LEU A 14 -12.98 0.77 -6.20
CA LEU A 14 -13.69 0.94 -7.47
C LEU A 14 -12.91 1.91 -8.34
N VAL A 15 -12.46 1.48 -9.52
CA VAL A 15 -11.73 2.32 -10.46
C VAL A 15 -12.74 3.18 -11.23
N THR A 16 -12.99 4.40 -10.76
CA THR A 16 -13.95 5.31 -11.40
C THR A 16 -13.36 5.92 -12.67
N TYR A 17 -12.05 6.14 -12.70
CA TYR A 17 -11.31 6.54 -13.91
C TYR A 17 -9.83 6.16 -13.82
N ALA A 18 -9.28 5.60 -14.90
CA ALA A 18 -7.86 5.38 -15.06
C ALA A 18 -7.42 5.59 -16.52
N PRO A 19 -6.39 6.40 -16.79
CA PRO A 19 -5.75 6.45 -18.10
C PRO A 19 -5.27 5.06 -18.52
N LYS A 20 -5.59 4.68 -19.76
CA LYS A 20 -5.45 3.30 -20.24
C LYS A 20 -4.00 2.82 -20.15
N GLY A 21 -3.77 1.76 -19.36
CA GLY A 21 -2.47 1.12 -19.22
C GLY A 21 -1.43 1.94 -18.45
N LYS A 22 -1.86 2.97 -17.72
CA LYS A 22 -0.96 3.86 -16.95
C LYS A 22 -1.07 3.69 -15.44
N CYS A 23 -2.13 3.05 -14.96
CA CYS A 23 -2.39 2.93 -13.53
C CYS A 23 -2.42 1.48 -13.07
N TYR A 24 -1.88 1.25 -11.88
CA TYR A 24 -1.83 -0.07 -11.28
C TYR A 24 -1.68 0.01 -9.77
N THR A 25 -1.94 -1.11 -9.11
CA THR A 25 -1.61 -1.33 -7.70
C THR A 25 -0.63 -2.48 -7.57
N LEU A 26 0.37 -2.31 -6.70
CA LEU A 26 1.27 -3.38 -6.29
C LEU A 26 0.84 -3.88 -4.92
N ILE A 27 0.73 -5.20 -4.73
CA ILE A 27 0.33 -5.83 -3.47
C ILE A 27 1.32 -6.97 -3.12
N GLY A 28 1.68 -7.12 -1.85
CA GLY A 28 2.47 -8.24 -1.38
C GLY A 28 2.54 -8.35 0.14
N ASP A 29 3.13 -9.44 0.62
CA ASP A 29 3.20 -9.76 2.06
C ASP A 29 4.42 -9.15 2.76
N GLU A 30 5.52 -8.95 2.02
CA GLU A 30 6.83 -8.58 2.56
C GLU A 30 7.37 -7.32 1.88
N LEU A 31 8.28 -6.64 2.59
CA LEU A 31 9.09 -5.55 2.04
C LEU A 31 10.52 -6.03 1.79
N ASN A 32 11.16 -5.48 0.77
CA ASN A 32 12.61 -5.52 0.61
C ASN A 32 13.28 -4.55 1.61
N GLU A 33 14.60 -4.63 1.73
CA GLU A 33 15.37 -3.69 2.55
C GLU A 33 15.13 -2.23 2.13
N ASP A 34 14.96 -1.93 0.85
CA ASP A 34 14.70 -0.55 0.40
C ASP A 34 13.27 -0.04 0.69
N GLY A 35 12.42 -0.84 1.33
CA GLY A 35 11.02 -0.52 1.62
C GLY A 35 10.08 -0.71 0.43
N SER A 36 10.55 -1.22 -0.72
CA SER A 36 9.69 -1.67 -1.81
C SER A 36 9.01 -2.99 -1.47
N ILE A 37 7.87 -3.28 -2.08
CA ILE A 37 7.17 -4.56 -1.87
C ILE A 37 7.97 -5.68 -2.54
N ARG A 38 8.24 -6.76 -1.81
CA ARG A 38 8.98 -7.92 -2.31
C ARG A 38 8.07 -8.77 -3.21
N SER A 39 8.51 -9.00 -4.45
CA SER A 39 7.81 -9.85 -5.44
C SER A 39 6.29 -9.56 -5.54
N PRO A 40 5.90 -8.31 -5.81
CA PRO A 40 4.50 -7.91 -5.71
C PRO A 40 3.64 -8.53 -6.82
N THR A 41 2.38 -8.81 -6.49
CA THR A 41 1.32 -8.97 -7.50
C THR A 41 0.95 -7.59 -8.03
N ARG A 42 0.97 -7.43 -9.35
CA ARG A 42 0.54 -6.21 -10.04
C ARG A 42 -0.91 -6.35 -10.49
N LEU A 43 -1.72 -5.37 -10.13
CA LEU A 43 -3.12 -5.24 -10.53
C LEU A 43 -3.26 -4.02 -11.42
N ASP A 44 -3.31 -4.22 -12.73
CA ASP A 44 -3.54 -3.13 -13.68
C ASP A 44 -4.97 -2.63 -13.58
N TRP A 45 -5.13 -1.31 -13.64
CA TRP A 45 -6.44 -0.67 -13.52
C TRP A 45 -7.12 -0.55 -14.88
N GLU A 46 -8.43 -0.71 -14.87
CA GLU A 46 -9.32 -0.41 -15.99
C GLU A 46 -10.50 0.42 -15.46
N SER A 47 -10.86 1.49 -16.17
CA SER A 47 -12.04 2.32 -15.82
C SER A 47 -13.31 1.46 -15.77
N GLY A 48 -14.06 1.56 -14.67
CA GLY A 48 -15.22 0.71 -14.38
C GLY A 48 -14.87 -0.65 -13.75
N GLY A 49 -13.59 -0.97 -13.60
CA GLY A 49 -13.10 -2.15 -12.89
C GLY A 49 -13.09 -1.97 -11.37
N SER A 50 -12.73 -3.04 -10.68
CA SER A 50 -12.50 -3.02 -9.24
C SER A 50 -11.39 -3.98 -8.85
N PHE A 51 -10.78 -3.72 -7.69
CA PHE A 51 -9.82 -4.62 -7.06
C PHE A 51 -9.97 -4.54 -5.55
N THR A 52 -9.30 -5.44 -4.84
CA THR A 52 -9.29 -5.44 -3.38
C THR A 52 -7.87 -5.29 -2.86
N THR A 53 -7.69 -4.48 -1.82
CA THR A 53 -6.49 -4.52 -0.98
C THR A 53 -6.79 -5.42 0.23
N PRO A 54 -6.19 -6.61 0.30
CA PRO A 54 -6.48 -7.54 1.39
C PRO A 54 -5.92 -7.03 2.73
N LEU A 55 -6.55 -7.49 3.80
CA LEU A 55 -6.19 -7.15 5.18
C LEU A 55 -4.69 -7.37 5.45
N GLY A 56 -4.01 -6.33 5.94
CA GLY A 56 -2.63 -6.42 6.42
C GLY A 56 -1.54 -6.55 5.35
N MET A 57 -1.91 -6.65 4.06
CA MET A 57 -0.94 -6.71 2.97
C MET A 57 -0.38 -5.34 2.63
N TRP A 58 0.91 -5.28 2.32
CA TRP A 58 1.54 -4.07 1.80
C TRP A 58 1.00 -3.75 0.42
N HIS A 59 0.60 -2.50 0.21
CA HIS A 59 0.12 -2.06 -1.09
C HIS A 59 0.47 -0.59 -1.39
N SER A 60 0.54 -0.28 -2.69
CA SER A 60 0.81 1.05 -3.23
C SER A 60 0.10 1.26 -4.56
N HIS A 61 -0.44 2.46 -4.79
CA HIS A 61 -1.14 2.85 -6.00
C HIS A 61 -0.27 3.79 -6.86
N HIS A 62 -0.28 3.52 -8.16
CA HIS A 62 0.62 4.14 -9.13
C HIS A 62 -0.17 4.73 -10.29
N ASN A 63 0.19 5.95 -10.68
CA ASN A 63 -0.24 6.59 -11.91
C ASN A 63 1.01 7.09 -12.65
N GLU A 64 1.31 6.47 -13.80
CA GLU A 64 2.44 6.80 -14.67
C GLU A 64 2.04 7.72 -15.84
N SER A 65 0.85 8.32 -15.78
CA SER A 65 0.47 9.39 -16.70
C SER A 65 1.23 10.68 -16.36
N GLU A 66 1.55 11.48 -17.38
CA GLU A 66 2.22 12.77 -17.21
C GLU A 66 1.23 13.92 -16.99
N ASP A 67 0.03 13.81 -17.57
CA ASP A 67 -0.94 14.89 -17.71
C ASP A 67 -2.38 14.50 -17.34
N GLU A 68 -2.61 13.26 -16.89
CA GLU A 68 -3.95 12.79 -16.51
C GLU A 68 -4.00 12.24 -15.08
N ASP A 69 -5.00 12.68 -14.33
CA ASP A 69 -5.34 12.12 -13.02
C ASP A 69 -6.04 10.76 -13.15
N ALA A 70 -5.95 9.96 -12.09
CA ALA A 70 -6.70 8.72 -11.93
C ALA A 70 -7.51 8.78 -10.63
N TRP A 71 -8.67 8.13 -10.63
CA TRP A 71 -9.65 8.20 -9.54
C TRP A 71 -10.08 6.79 -9.15
N ILE A 72 -9.98 6.51 -7.86
CA ILE A 72 -10.54 5.32 -7.23
C ILE A 72 -11.46 5.73 -6.09
N LEU A 73 -12.52 4.96 -5.88
CA LEU A 73 -13.40 5.07 -4.72
C LEU A 73 -13.17 3.86 -3.82
N PRO A 74 -12.42 4.01 -2.71
CA PRO A 74 -12.25 2.95 -1.73
C PRO A 74 -13.51 2.81 -0.86
N VAL A 75 -14.01 1.59 -0.73
CA VAL A 75 -15.01 1.20 0.27
C VAL A 75 -14.34 0.24 1.25
N GLN A 76 -14.24 0.64 2.52
CA GLN A 76 -13.46 -0.09 3.52
C GLN A 76 -14.09 -0.04 4.92
N ASP A 77 -13.70 -1.00 5.76
CA ASP A 77 -14.12 -1.11 7.16
C ASP A 77 -13.25 -0.30 8.14
N ALA A 78 -12.25 0.45 7.65
CA ALA A 78 -11.39 1.30 8.49
C ALA A 78 -12.16 2.28 9.37
N GLY A 79 -13.30 2.81 8.90
CA GLY A 79 -14.15 3.69 9.72
C GLY A 79 -14.67 2.99 10.99
N LEU A 80 -15.01 1.70 10.89
CA LEU A 80 -15.41 0.89 12.03
C LEU A 80 -14.21 0.58 12.93
N ALA A 81 -13.08 0.17 12.36
CA ALA A 81 -11.86 -0.10 13.12
C ALA A 81 -11.38 1.13 13.89
N LEU A 82 -11.45 2.31 13.27
CA LEU A 82 -11.09 3.59 13.89
C LEU A 82 -12.06 3.94 15.02
N HIS A 83 -13.36 3.78 14.81
CA HIS A 83 -14.37 4.04 15.84
C HIS A 83 -14.17 3.17 17.10
N GLN A 84 -13.71 1.93 16.93
CA GLN A 84 -13.42 1.01 18.04
C GLN A 84 -12.02 1.23 18.66
N GLY A 85 -11.21 2.16 18.13
CA GLY A 85 -9.82 2.36 18.57
C GLY A 85 -8.89 1.19 18.22
N LEU A 86 -9.24 0.41 17.19
CA LEU A 86 -8.50 -0.77 16.76
C LEU A 86 -7.70 -0.55 15.47
N TYR A 87 -7.84 0.60 14.82
CA TYR A 87 -7.20 0.85 13.52
C TYR A 87 -5.67 0.92 13.66
N ASP A 88 -4.98 0.02 12.95
CA ASP A 88 -3.52 -0.01 12.80
C ASP A 88 -3.19 0.22 11.33
N ILE A 89 -2.43 1.28 11.06
CA ILE A 89 -1.90 1.61 9.73
C ILE A 89 -0.40 1.83 9.86
N ARG A 90 0.36 1.27 8.93
CA ARG A 90 1.82 1.34 8.93
C ARG A 90 2.35 1.70 7.56
N PHE A 91 3.39 2.51 7.53
CA PHE A 91 4.05 2.96 6.31
C PHE A 91 5.44 2.33 6.20
N ALA A 92 5.79 1.85 5.02
CA ALA A 92 7.07 1.17 4.79
C ALA A 92 8.28 2.04 5.17
N GLU A 93 8.19 3.37 4.96
CA GLU A 93 9.23 4.31 5.34
C GLU A 93 9.55 4.35 6.84
N GLU A 94 8.55 4.09 7.68
CA GLU A 94 8.66 4.19 9.13
C GLU A 94 9.14 2.86 9.71
N GLU A 95 8.66 1.74 9.18
CA GLU A 95 9.11 0.40 9.55
C GLU A 95 10.59 0.18 9.18
N TRP A 96 11.03 0.67 8.02
CA TRP A 96 12.44 0.65 7.62
C TRP A 96 13.38 1.34 8.62
N LYS A 97 12.96 2.48 9.17
CA LYS A 97 13.75 3.23 10.15
C LYS A 97 13.92 2.44 11.45
N HIS A 98 12.86 1.78 11.92
CA HIS A 98 12.91 0.94 13.11
C HIS A 98 13.85 -0.26 12.93
N VAL A 99 13.82 -0.93 11.77
CA VAL A 99 14.73 -2.07 11.49
C VAL A 99 16.20 -1.63 11.45
N LYS A 100 16.50 -0.46 10.88
CA LYS A 100 17.86 0.08 10.85
C LYS A 100 18.40 0.40 12.24
N ASP A 101 17.58 0.99 13.10
CA ASP A 101 17.99 1.36 14.45
C ASP A 101 18.22 0.11 15.32
N GLU A 102 17.42 -0.95 15.15
CA GLU A 102 17.66 -2.24 15.84
C GLU A 102 18.95 -2.94 15.37
N HIS A 103 19.30 -2.86 14.09
CA HIS A 103 20.56 -3.40 13.58
C HIS A 103 21.78 -2.55 13.98
N ALA A 104 21.63 -1.23 14.13
CA ALA A 104 22.66 -0.36 14.67
C ALA A 104 22.96 -0.67 16.15
N ILE A 105 21.94 -1.00 16.95
CA ILE A 105 22.09 -1.41 18.35
C ILE A 105 22.78 -2.78 18.45
N LYS A 106 22.48 -3.73 17.55
CA LYS A 106 23.16 -5.04 17.50
C LYS A 106 24.63 -4.95 17.03
N GLY A 107 25.04 -3.87 16.36
CA GLY A 107 26.41 -3.63 15.93
C GLY A 107 27.34 -3.01 16.99
N ILE A 108 26.84 -2.63 18.16
CA ILE A 108 27.62 -2.04 19.27
C ILE A 108 28.02 -3.12 20.30
N ILE A 109 27.48 -4.34 20.18
CA ILE A 109 27.77 -5.47 21.07
C ILE A 109 28.43 -6.57 20.25
N TYR A 110 29.64 -6.34 19.72
CA TYR A 110 30.72 -7.33 19.54
C TYR A 110 32.05 -6.59 19.40
#